data_AF-A0A8D3C8R9-F1
#
_entry.id   AF-A0A8D3C8R9-F1
#
_cell.length_a   1.000
_cell.length_b   1.000
_cell.length_c   1.000
_cell.angle_alpha   90.00
_cell.angle_beta   90.00
_cell.angle_gamma   90.00
#
_symmetry.space_group_name_H-M   'P 1'
#
loop_
_entity.id
_entity.type
_entity.pdbx_description
1 polymer ?
#
loop_
_entity_poly.entity_id
_entity_poly.type
_entity_poly.pdbx_seq_one_letter_code
_entity_poly.pdbx_strand_id
1 'polypeptide(L)'
;MGRAGTRRRYHDDGISDEEIDGRRMFDLEEKVSSQRFSSTRVIRMEGRDLTYEFIQRCGLREPIIFEKPDGLGLKMPDADFTVNDVKMFVGSRRMIDVMDVSTQKGTEMSMAQWTRYYETPPSQRDKLYNVISLEFSHTKLENLVNRPATVDLIDWVDKMWPRHLKERQRDSTNSITDMQYPKVQKYCLMSVEGCYTDFHIDFGGTSVWYHILKGSKVFWLQLLIPKILGADVPQDKLDAALEDLNASLTLLEDKFIQDKPFIAGDHITLADLVAIVEVMQPVGAGVDVFEGRAKLSAWRDRVQAAIGEELFDEAHKTILGAQESVKLMDASKLQFFKPKILKLFM
;
A
#
# COMPACT_ATOMS: atom_id res chain seq x y z
N MET A 1 -20.83 -33.06 2.28
CA MET A 1 -20.65 -31.86 3.12
C MET A 1 -19.16 -31.56 3.19
N GLY A 2 -18.65 -30.76 2.25
CA GLY A 2 -17.24 -30.36 2.23
C GLY A 2 -17.02 -29.24 3.24
N ARG A 3 -16.01 -29.39 4.12
CA ARG A 3 -15.57 -28.35 5.05
C ARG A 3 -15.22 -27.08 4.25
N ALA A 4 -15.81 -25.95 4.65
CA ALA A 4 -15.38 -24.64 4.18
C ALA A 4 -13.89 -24.48 4.48
N GLY A 5 -13.07 -24.30 3.44
CA GLY A 5 -11.66 -24.02 3.59
C GLY A 5 -11.49 -22.74 4.39
N THR A 6 -10.68 -22.79 5.43
CA THR A 6 -10.24 -21.60 6.17
C THR A 6 -9.53 -20.67 5.19
N ARG A 7 -10.06 -19.44 5.07
CA ARG A 7 -9.41 -18.33 4.34
C ARG A 7 -8.02 -18.17 4.94
N ARG A 8 -6.97 -18.40 4.15
CA ARG A 8 -5.58 -18.27 4.61
C ARG A 8 -5.25 -16.78 4.72
N ARG A 9 -4.85 -16.40 5.92
CA ARG A 9 -4.75 -15.03 6.45
C ARG A 9 -3.55 -14.28 5.87
N TYR A 10 -3.69 -12.97 5.70
CA TYR A 10 -2.59 -11.99 5.78
C TYR A 10 -2.56 -11.41 7.20
N HIS A 11 -2.53 -12.27 8.21
CA HIS A 11 -2.32 -11.82 9.58
C HIS A 11 -0.85 -12.05 9.93
N ASP A 12 -0.19 -10.95 10.28
CA ASP A 12 0.61 -10.82 11.50
C ASP A 12 0.07 -11.78 12.58
N ASP A 13 0.57 -13.02 12.59
CA ASP A 13 0.41 -13.96 13.70
C ASP A 13 1.53 -13.67 14.74
N GLY A 14 1.78 -12.38 15.01
CA GLY A 14 2.69 -11.88 16.03
C GLY A 14 2.27 -12.35 17.41
N ILE A 15 3.16 -13.10 18.03
CA ILE A 15 3.06 -13.60 19.39
C ILE A 15 3.02 -12.41 20.35
N SER A 16 1.90 -12.28 21.08
CA SER A 16 1.74 -11.75 22.44
C SER A 16 2.69 -10.61 22.87
N ASP A 17 2.27 -9.36 22.65
CA ASP A 17 2.60 -8.28 23.58
C ASP A 17 1.45 -8.09 24.56
N GLU A 18 1.75 -8.30 25.84
CA GLU A 18 0.94 -7.89 26.98
C GLU A 18 0.68 -6.38 26.88
N GLU A 19 -0.59 -5.99 27.01
CA GLU A 19 -1.14 -4.66 27.33
C GLU A 19 -0.15 -3.46 27.37
N ILE A 20 0.44 -3.09 26.23
CA ILE A 20 0.81 -1.69 26.02
C ILE A 20 -0.48 -1.00 25.62
N ASP A 21 -1.11 -0.32 26.58
CA ASP A 21 -2.26 0.56 26.37
C ASP A 21 -2.03 1.36 25.10
N GLY A 22 -2.81 1.09 24.04
CA GLY A 22 -2.65 1.59 22.67
C GLY A 22 -2.87 3.10 22.52
N ARG A 23 -2.49 3.87 23.53
CA ARG A 23 -2.46 5.32 23.51
C ARG A 23 -1.29 5.76 22.66
N ARG A 24 -1.60 6.43 21.57
CA ARG A 24 -0.64 7.18 20.77
C ARG A 24 0.21 8.04 21.71
N MET A 25 1.54 7.89 21.63
CA MET A 25 2.50 8.69 22.40
C MET A 25 2.61 10.15 21.89
N PHE A 26 1.81 10.52 20.90
CA PHE A 26 1.76 11.85 20.27
C PHE A 26 0.32 12.33 20.12
N ASP A 27 0.14 13.64 20.12
CA ASP A 27 -1.15 14.29 19.91
C ASP A 27 -1.42 14.46 18.40
N LEU A 28 -2.41 13.73 17.88
CA LEU A 28 -2.79 13.78 16.47
C LEU A 28 -3.41 15.14 16.07
N GLU A 29 -4.17 15.77 16.96
CA GLU A 29 -4.82 17.06 16.68
C GLU A 29 -3.79 18.18 16.55
N GLU A 30 -2.72 18.12 17.36
CA GLU A 30 -1.57 19.01 17.19
C GLU A 30 -0.95 18.82 15.80
N LYS A 31 -0.73 17.59 15.34
CA LYS A 31 -0.15 17.34 14.01
C LYS A 31 -1.02 17.87 12.87
N VAL A 32 -2.35 17.73 12.97
CA VAL A 32 -3.32 18.19 11.94
C VAL A 32 -3.30 19.71 11.80
N SER A 33 -3.27 20.42 12.93
CA SER A 33 -3.33 21.89 12.96
C SER A 33 -1.97 22.57 12.77
N SER A 34 -0.88 21.81 12.90
CA SER A 34 0.49 22.30 12.83
C SER A 34 0.85 22.82 11.43
N GLN A 35 1.29 24.08 11.36
CA GLN A 35 1.82 24.68 10.12
C GLN A 35 3.25 24.20 9.79
N ARG A 36 3.84 23.36 10.64
CA ARG A 36 5.22 22.89 10.50
C ARG A 36 5.42 21.97 9.28
N PHE A 37 4.35 21.31 8.81
CA PHE A 37 4.41 20.28 7.77
C PHE A 37 4.04 20.79 6.37
N SER A 38 4.34 22.06 6.05
CA SER A 38 4.07 22.63 4.72
C SER A 38 5.06 22.13 3.67
N SER A 39 4.57 21.89 2.45
CA SER A 39 5.37 21.42 1.30
C SER A 39 4.84 22.00 -0.01
N THR A 40 5.74 22.29 -0.95
CA THR A 40 5.43 22.77 -2.31
C THR A 40 5.50 21.65 -3.36
N ARG A 41 5.73 20.40 -2.95
CA ARG A 41 5.92 19.26 -3.87
C ARG A 41 4.63 18.76 -4.53
N VAL A 42 3.48 19.02 -3.92
CA VAL A 42 2.20 18.58 -4.48
C VAL A 42 1.85 19.43 -5.69
N ILE A 43 1.80 18.80 -6.85
CA ILE A 43 1.42 19.44 -8.11
C ILE A 43 -0.10 19.59 -8.12
N ARG A 44 -0.60 20.81 -8.36
CA ARG A 44 -2.01 21.05 -8.66
C ARG A 44 -2.18 21.15 -10.16
N MET A 45 -3.12 20.40 -10.73
CA MET A 45 -3.37 20.43 -12.17
C MET A 45 -4.84 20.17 -12.49
N GLU A 46 -5.23 20.47 -13.73
CA GLU A 46 -6.55 20.13 -14.26
C GLU A 46 -6.54 18.72 -14.87
N GLY A 47 -7.69 18.03 -14.87
CA GLY A 47 -7.74 16.64 -15.31
C GLY A 47 -7.33 16.44 -16.78
N ARG A 48 -7.58 17.43 -17.64
CA ARG A 48 -7.18 17.40 -19.07
C ARG A 48 -5.66 17.35 -19.27
N ASP A 49 -4.88 17.78 -18.29
CA ASP A 49 -3.42 17.85 -18.39
C ASP A 49 -2.76 16.53 -17.94
N LEU A 50 -3.49 15.66 -17.23
CA LEU A 50 -3.03 14.31 -16.89
C LEU A 50 -3.11 13.40 -18.12
N THR A 51 -2.15 13.52 -19.01
CA THR A 51 -2.06 12.75 -20.26
C THR A 51 -0.98 11.67 -20.20
N TYR A 52 -1.01 10.74 -21.15
CA TYR A 52 0.08 9.77 -21.32
C TYR A 52 1.42 10.48 -21.60
N GLU A 53 1.41 11.56 -22.38
CA GLU A 53 2.59 12.39 -22.65
C GLU A 53 3.15 13.03 -21.36
N PHE A 54 2.27 13.54 -20.48
CA PHE A 54 2.69 14.05 -19.18
C PHE A 54 3.44 12.98 -18.38
N ILE A 55 2.92 11.74 -18.36
CA ILE A 55 3.56 10.62 -17.67
C ILE A 55 4.91 10.28 -18.31
N GLN A 56 5.01 10.25 -19.64
CA GLN A 56 6.29 10.00 -20.33
C GLN A 56 7.34 11.05 -19.98
N ARG A 57 6.94 12.33 -19.86
CA ARG A 57 7.86 13.44 -19.55
C ARG A 57 8.27 13.48 -18.08
N CYS A 58 7.34 13.23 -17.16
CA CYS A 58 7.53 13.48 -15.72
C CYS A 58 7.73 12.20 -14.90
N GLY A 59 7.36 11.04 -15.43
CA GLY A 59 7.50 9.74 -14.78
C GLY A 59 6.64 9.54 -13.53
N LEU A 60 5.56 10.32 -13.35
CA LEU A 60 4.65 10.27 -12.18
C LEU A 60 5.40 10.33 -10.82
N ARG A 61 6.45 11.16 -10.74
CA ARG A 61 7.37 11.19 -9.58
C ARG A 61 6.91 12.05 -8.40
N GLU A 62 5.95 12.95 -8.62
CA GLU A 62 5.45 13.86 -7.59
C GLU A 62 3.95 13.63 -7.37
N PRO A 63 3.44 13.78 -6.14
CA PRO A 63 2.01 13.69 -5.86
C PRO A 63 1.22 14.77 -6.59
N ILE A 64 0.03 14.41 -7.07
CA ILE A 64 -0.82 15.29 -7.88
C ILE A 64 -2.19 15.43 -7.23
N ILE A 65 -2.69 16.66 -7.11
CA ILE A 65 -4.06 16.96 -6.67
C ILE A 65 -4.84 17.61 -7.81
N PHE A 66 -6.06 17.12 -8.00
CA PHE A 66 -7.08 17.69 -8.87
C PHE A 66 -8.21 18.20 -7.98
N GLU A 67 -8.51 19.50 -8.02
CA GLU A 67 -9.61 20.07 -7.23
C GLU A 67 -10.98 19.68 -7.79
N LYS A 68 -11.05 19.37 -9.09
CA LYS A 68 -12.25 18.93 -9.78
C LYS A 68 -11.96 17.69 -10.63
N PRO A 69 -12.94 16.79 -10.81
CA PRO A 69 -12.74 15.57 -11.58
C PRO A 69 -12.79 15.78 -13.10
N ASP A 70 -13.19 16.98 -13.56
CA ASP A 70 -13.33 17.31 -14.97
C ASP A 70 -12.05 16.99 -15.77
N GLY A 71 -12.23 16.29 -16.89
CA GLY A 71 -11.12 15.88 -17.78
C GLY A 71 -10.40 14.59 -17.38
N LEU A 72 -10.63 14.03 -16.18
CA LEU A 72 -9.98 12.78 -15.76
C LEU A 72 -10.59 11.51 -16.39
N GLY A 73 -11.81 11.57 -16.91
CA GLY A 73 -12.57 10.38 -17.32
C GLY A 73 -13.05 9.52 -16.13
N LEU A 74 -12.97 10.06 -14.92
CA LEU A 74 -13.42 9.43 -13.69
C LEU A 74 -14.96 9.24 -13.71
N LYS A 75 -15.44 8.11 -13.20
CA LYS A 75 -16.87 7.89 -12.93
C LYS A 75 -17.03 7.49 -11.48
N MET A 76 -17.97 8.11 -10.79
CA MET A 76 -18.28 7.85 -9.39
C MET A 76 -19.80 7.72 -9.18
N PRO A 77 -20.24 7.02 -8.11
CA PRO A 77 -21.62 7.10 -7.65
C PRO A 77 -22.02 8.53 -7.28
N ASP A 78 -23.32 8.73 -7.09
CA ASP A 78 -23.87 10.02 -6.66
C ASP A 78 -23.34 10.43 -5.27
N ALA A 79 -23.35 11.74 -4.98
CA ALA A 79 -22.77 12.29 -3.75
C ALA A 79 -23.54 11.89 -2.46
N ASP A 80 -24.77 11.39 -2.60
CA ASP A 80 -25.58 10.85 -1.51
C ASP A 80 -25.35 9.36 -1.25
N PHE A 81 -24.51 8.70 -2.04
CA PHE A 81 -24.16 7.28 -1.88
C PHE A 81 -23.59 6.98 -0.49
N THR A 82 -24.13 5.95 0.16
CA THR A 82 -23.85 5.64 1.57
C THR A 82 -23.08 4.34 1.76
N VAL A 83 -22.58 4.12 2.99
CA VAL A 83 -22.00 2.84 3.40
C VAL A 83 -23.03 1.70 3.31
N ASN A 84 -24.31 1.99 3.56
CA ASN A 84 -25.37 1.02 3.38
C ASN A 84 -25.54 0.64 1.90
N ASP A 85 -25.38 1.57 0.97
CA ASP A 85 -25.39 1.26 -0.46
C ASP A 85 -24.20 0.38 -0.83
N VAL A 86 -22.98 0.70 -0.36
CA VAL A 86 -21.79 -0.18 -0.53
C VAL A 86 -22.14 -1.62 -0.11
N LYS A 87 -22.72 -1.81 1.08
CA LYS A 87 -23.17 -3.12 1.58
C LYS A 87 -24.15 -3.81 0.62
N MET A 88 -25.09 -3.08 0.03
CA MET A 88 -26.04 -3.64 -0.94
C MET A 88 -25.36 -4.08 -2.25
N PHE A 89 -24.33 -3.36 -2.71
CA PHE A 89 -23.61 -3.68 -3.94
C PHE A 89 -22.59 -4.82 -3.77
N VAL A 90 -21.93 -4.91 -2.60
CA VAL A 90 -20.89 -5.93 -2.35
C VAL A 90 -21.39 -7.17 -1.59
N GLY A 91 -22.58 -7.08 -0.98
CA GLY A 91 -23.24 -8.16 -0.25
C GLY A 91 -23.09 -8.06 1.27
N SER A 92 -24.21 -8.18 2.00
CA SER A 92 -24.25 -7.95 3.45
C SER A 92 -23.44 -8.94 4.28
N ARG A 93 -23.31 -10.19 3.82
CA ARG A 93 -22.54 -11.25 4.51
C ARG A 93 -21.07 -11.26 4.12
N ARG A 94 -20.63 -10.37 3.22
CA ARG A 94 -19.24 -10.31 2.80
C ARG A 94 -18.37 -9.95 4.01
N MET A 95 -17.38 -10.79 4.30
CA MET A 95 -16.36 -10.49 5.31
C MET A 95 -15.40 -9.44 4.76
N ILE A 96 -15.06 -8.48 5.60
CA ILE A 96 -14.12 -7.40 5.31
C ILE A 96 -13.08 -7.31 6.41
N ASP A 97 -11.89 -6.88 6.02
CA ASP A 97 -10.83 -6.57 6.95
C ASP A 97 -11.06 -5.16 7.51
N VAL A 98 -10.95 -5.04 8.82
CA VAL A 98 -11.19 -3.82 9.59
C VAL A 98 -10.00 -3.57 10.49
N MET A 99 -9.49 -2.36 10.51
CA MET A 99 -8.38 -1.97 11.37
C MET A 99 -8.92 -1.37 12.66
N ASP A 100 -8.48 -1.87 13.81
CA ASP A 100 -8.61 -1.19 15.10
C ASP A 100 -7.58 -0.06 15.15
N VAL A 101 -8.04 1.19 15.07
CA VAL A 101 -7.18 2.37 14.92
C VAL A 101 -6.25 2.55 16.11
N SER A 102 -6.64 2.14 17.31
CA SER A 102 -5.79 2.32 18.50
C SER A 102 -4.60 1.38 18.49
N THR A 103 -4.77 0.17 17.98
CA THR A 103 -3.71 -0.86 17.98
C THR A 103 -3.04 -1.04 16.61
N GLN A 104 -3.60 -0.45 15.55
CA GLN A 104 -3.27 -0.71 14.14
C GLN A 104 -3.42 -2.19 13.74
N LYS A 105 -4.03 -3.03 14.58
CA LYS A 105 -4.24 -4.46 14.31
C LYS A 105 -5.50 -4.69 13.48
N GLY A 106 -5.43 -5.69 12.60
CA GLY A 106 -6.56 -6.14 11.80
C GLY A 106 -7.53 -7.02 12.58
N THR A 107 -8.81 -6.88 12.28
CA THR A 107 -9.90 -7.79 12.66
C THR A 107 -10.82 -7.97 11.46
N GLU A 108 -11.74 -8.94 11.52
CA GLU A 108 -12.71 -9.17 10.44
C GLU A 108 -14.14 -8.98 10.96
N MET A 109 -15.00 -8.42 10.13
CA MET A 109 -16.45 -8.44 10.34
C MET A 109 -17.19 -8.46 9.02
N SER A 110 -18.49 -8.76 9.05
CA SER A 110 -19.33 -8.67 7.85
C SER A 110 -19.63 -7.21 7.49
N MET A 111 -19.90 -6.94 6.21
CA MET A 111 -20.39 -5.63 5.76
C MET A 111 -21.66 -5.18 6.50
N ALA A 112 -22.52 -6.10 6.93
CA ALA A 112 -23.68 -5.78 7.76
C ALA A 112 -23.29 -5.24 9.14
N GLN A 113 -22.32 -5.89 9.81
CA GLN A 113 -21.79 -5.43 11.10
C GLN A 113 -21.07 -4.09 10.94
N TRP A 114 -20.26 -3.94 9.90
CA TRP A 114 -19.58 -2.68 9.59
C TRP A 114 -20.54 -1.53 9.35
N THR A 115 -21.59 -1.75 8.55
CA THR A 115 -22.60 -0.71 8.27
C THR A 115 -23.28 -0.26 9.55
N ARG A 116 -23.67 -1.21 10.42
CA ARG A 116 -24.25 -0.90 11.73
C ARG A 116 -23.28 -0.10 12.60
N TYR A 117 -22.00 -0.49 12.63
CA TYR A 117 -20.96 0.26 13.34
C TYR A 117 -20.82 1.70 12.81
N TYR A 118 -20.76 1.86 11.49
CA TYR A 118 -20.59 3.15 10.83
C TYR A 118 -21.74 4.12 11.16
N GLU A 119 -22.98 3.61 11.16
CA GLU A 119 -24.20 4.36 11.49
C GLU A 119 -24.40 4.59 12.99
N THR A 120 -23.63 3.90 13.86
CA THR A 120 -23.68 4.12 15.31
C THR A 120 -23.14 5.53 15.63
N PRO A 121 -23.85 6.34 16.45
CA PRO A 121 -23.39 7.67 16.83
C PRO A 121 -22.00 7.64 17.49
N PRO A 122 -21.13 8.65 17.27
CA PRO A 122 -19.76 8.65 17.80
C PRO A 122 -19.66 8.37 19.30
N SER A 123 -20.58 8.91 20.11
CA SER A 123 -20.60 8.72 21.58
C SER A 123 -20.95 7.30 22.02
N GLN A 124 -21.44 6.46 21.13
CA GLN A 124 -21.84 5.06 21.39
C GLN A 124 -20.88 4.05 20.77
N ARG A 125 -19.77 4.49 20.17
CA ARG A 125 -18.77 3.60 19.58
C ARG A 125 -17.75 3.23 20.63
N ASP A 126 -17.70 1.94 20.99
CA ASP A 126 -16.72 1.42 21.96
C ASP A 126 -15.29 1.48 21.43
N LYS A 127 -15.12 1.30 20.12
CA LYS A 127 -13.83 1.28 19.43
C LYS A 127 -13.84 2.16 18.20
N LEU A 128 -12.65 2.57 17.80
CA LEU A 128 -12.43 3.32 16.57
C LEU A 128 -11.91 2.38 15.48
N TYR A 129 -12.75 2.10 14.49
CA TYR A 129 -12.47 1.16 13.42
C TYR A 129 -12.39 1.87 12.06
N ASN A 130 -11.56 1.34 11.18
CA ASN A 130 -11.36 1.89 9.84
C ASN A 130 -11.37 0.76 8.80
N VAL A 131 -12.01 0.97 7.65
CA VAL A 131 -11.94 0.07 6.49
C VAL A 131 -11.17 0.76 5.38
N ILE A 132 -10.00 0.21 5.05
CA ILE A 132 -9.13 0.75 3.99
C ILE A 132 -8.86 -0.24 2.83
N SER A 133 -9.31 -1.49 2.96
CA SER A 133 -8.89 -2.61 2.10
C SER A 133 -10.05 -3.31 1.37
N LEU A 134 -11.25 -2.73 1.32
CA LEU A 134 -12.39 -3.33 0.60
C LEU A 134 -12.20 -3.22 -0.92
N GLU A 135 -11.60 -4.22 -1.55
CA GLU A 135 -11.51 -4.32 -3.01
C GLU A 135 -12.82 -4.83 -3.60
N PHE A 136 -13.46 -4.05 -4.47
CA PHE A 136 -14.85 -4.31 -4.90
C PHE A 136 -14.98 -4.74 -6.38
N SER A 137 -13.88 -5.07 -7.06
CA SER A 137 -13.95 -5.66 -8.40
C SER A 137 -14.74 -6.98 -8.34
N HIS A 138 -15.48 -7.26 -9.41
CA HIS A 138 -16.43 -8.37 -9.57
C HIS A 138 -17.61 -8.33 -8.61
N THR A 139 -17.96 -7.15 -8.11
CA THR A 139 -19.26 -6.86 -7.49
C THR A 139 -20.09 -5.97 -8.40
N LYS A 140 -21.35 -5.71 -8.04
CA LYS A 140 -22.17 -4.74 -8.78
C LYS A 140 -21.60 -3.31 -8.70
N LEU A 141 -20.82 -3.00 -7.66
CA LEU A 141 -20.23 -1.67 -7.43
C LEU A 141 -19.20 -1.31 -8.51
N GLU A 142 -18.53 -2.31 -9.09
CA GLU A 142 -17.51 -2.11 -10.13
C GLU A 142 -18.01 -1.24 -11.29
N ASN A 143 -19.29 -1.39 -11.67
CA ASN A 143 -19.90 -0.72 -12.81
C ASN A 143 -20.21 0.77 -12.56
N LEU A 144 -20.14 1.20 -11.29
CA LEU A 144 -20.38 2.59 -10.88
C LEU A 144 -19.09 3.40 -10.78
N VAL A 145 -17.93 2.74 -10.67
CA VAL A 145 -16.65 3.40 -10.41
C VAL A 145 -15.67 3.15 -11.56
N ASN A 146 -15.25 4.22 -12.22
CA ASN A 146 -14.11 4.21 -13.13
C ASN A 146 -13.02 5.13 -12.57
N ARG A 147 -11.78 4.61 -12.57
CA ARG A 147 -10.58 5.38 -12.26
C ARG A 147 -10.26 6.38 -13.39
N PRO A 148 -9.29 7.30 -13.22
CA PRO A 148 -8.91 8.20 -14.29
C PRO A 148 -8.45 7.43 -15.53
N ALA A 149 -8.89 7.85 -16.72
CA ALA A 149 -8.64 7.15 -17.99
C ALA A 149 -7.15 6.97 -18.29
N THR A 150 -6.32 7.90 -17.85
CA THR A 150 -4.87 7.83 -18.01
C THR A 150 -4.26 6.67 -17.22
N VAL A 151 -4.85 6.27 -16.08
CA VAL A 151 -4.41 5.09 -15.31
C VAL A 151 -4.65 3.81 -16.12
N ASP A 152 -5.75 3.73 -16.88
CA ASP A 152 -6.02 2.59 -17.76
C ASP A 152 -4.96 2.44 -18.87
N LEU A 153 -4.20 3.50 -19.19
CA LEU A 153 -3.14 3.46 -20.20
C LEU A 153 -1.82 2.89 -19.66
N ILE A 154 -1.58 2.98 -18.36
CA ILE A 154 -0.29 2.63 -17.75
C ILE A 154 -0.35 1.50 -16.73
N ASP A 155 -1.53 1.12 -16.26
CA ASP A 155 -1.68 0.07 -15.27
C ASP A 155 -1.20 -1.29 -15.81
N TRP A 156 -0.21 -1.84 -15.11
CA TRP A 156 0.41 -3.11 -15.43
C TRP A 156 -0.57 -4.28 -15.44
N VAL A 157 -1.59 -4.29 -14.58
CA VAL A 157 -2.59 -5.38 -14.60
C VAL A 157 -3.35 -5.38 -15.93
N ASP A 158 -3.70 -4.22 -16.47
CA ASP A 158 -4.45 -4.12 -17.73
C ASP A 158 -3.55 -4.29 -18.96
N LYS A 159 -2.29 -3.88 -18.87
CA LYS A 159 -1.36 -3.89 -20.00
C LYS A 159 -0.54 -5.17 -20.13
N MET A 160 -0.21 -5.82 -19.02
CA MET A 160 0.80 -6.87 -18.99
C MET A 160 0.26 -8.22 -18.48
N TRP A 161 -0.77 -8.24 -17.63
CA TRP A 161 -1.32 -9.51 -17.15
C TRP A 161 -2.06 -10.26 -18.28
N PRO A 162 -1.95 -11.60 -18.39
CA PRO A 162 -2.68 -12.36 -19.39
C PRO A 162 -4.19 -12.13 -19.27
N ARG A 163 -4.78 -11.52 -20.31
CA ARG A 163 -6.19 -11.08 -20.31
C ARG A 163 -7.16 -12.21 -19.97
N HIS A 164 -6.94 -13.39 -20.56
CA HIS A 164 -7.78 -14.56 -20.32
C HIS A 164 -7.78 -15.04 -18.85
N LEU A 165 -6.71 -14.78 -18.07
CA LEU A 165 -6.68 -15.09 -16.64
C LEU A 165 -7.47 -14.05 -15.84
N LYS A 166 -7.32 -12.76 -16.16
CA LYS A 166 -8.13 -11.69 -15.55
C LYS A 166 -9.63 -11.91 -15.82
N GLU A 167 -9.98 -12.18 -17.07
CA GLU A 167 -11.36 -12.45 -17.52
C GLU A 167 -11.94 -13.75 -16.92
N ARG A 168 -11.11 -14.63 -16.38
CA ARG A 168 -11.53 -15.83 -15.63
C ARG A 168 -11.83 -15.57 -14.16
N GLN A 169 -11.45 -14.41 -13.60
CA GLN A 169 -11.77 -14.09 -12.20
C GLN A 169 -13.29 -14.07 -11.99
N ARG A 170 -13.75 -14.74 -10.94
CA ARG A 170 -15.18 -14.77 -10.56
C ARG A 170 -15.38 -14.37 -9.11
N ASP A 171 -14.45 -14.77 -8.24
CA ASP A 171 -14.54 -14.41 -6.83
C ASP A 171 -14.33 -12.91 -6.64
N SER A 172 -15.24 -12.28 -5.90
CA SER A 172 -15.23 -10.84 -5.64
C SER A 172 -14.44 -10.47 -4.39
N THR A 173 -13.97 -11.46 -3.62
CA THR A 173 -13.13 -11.24 -2.44
C THR A 173 -11.65 -11.20 -2.85
N ASN A 174 -10.76 -11.17 -1.85
CA ASN A 174 -9.32 -11.26 -2.05
C ASN A 174 -8.78 -12.61 -1.57
N SER A 175 -9.59 -13.67 -1.68
CA SER A 175 -9.15 -15.05 -1.42
C SER A 175 -8.04 -15.43 -2.39
N ILE A 176 -6.82 -15.60 -1.87
CA ILE A 176 -5.64 -15.90 -2.69
C ILE A 176 -5.78 -17.20 -3.48
N THR A 177 -6.53 -18.17 -2.96
CA THR A 177 -6.76 -19.46 -3.64
C THR A 177 -7.63 -19.35 -4.88
N ASP A 178 -8.47 -18.32 -4.95
CA ASP A 178 -9.43 -18.11 -6.04
C ASP A 178 -8.97 -16.99 -6.99
N MET A 179 -7.86 -16.32 -6.65
CA MET A 179 -7.33 -15.18 -7.37
C MET A 179 -6.61 -15.61 -8.65
N GLN A 180 -7.01 -15.04 -9.79
CA GLN A 180 -6.48 -15.33 -11.13
C GLN A 180 -5.57 -14.20 -11.67
N TYR A 181 -5.56 -13.05 -10.99
CA TYR A 181 -4.73 -11.88 -11.31
C TYR A 181 -4.53 -11.02 -10.06
N PRO A 182 -3.57 -10.08 -10.03
CA PRO A 182 -3.42 -9.14 -8.91
C PRO A 182 -4.67 -8.24 -8.75
N LYS A 183 -5.62 -8.67 -7.92
CA LYS A 183 -6.91 -8.00 -7.70
C LYS A 183 -6.76 -6.85 -6.70
N VAL A 184 -6.14 -5.78 -7.18
CA VAL A 184 -5.74 -4.60 -6.40
C VAL A 184 -6.08 -3.27 -7.11
N GLN A 185 -7.12 -3.24 -7.94
CA GLN A 185 -7.39 -2.10 -8.82
C GLN A 185 -8.43 -1.11 -8.26
N LYS A 186 -9.44 -1.59 -7.53
CA LYS A 186 -10.59 -0.77 -7.08
C LYS A 186 -10.91 -1.00 -5.61
N TYR A 187 -10.56 -0.02 -4.77
CA TYR A 187 -10.78 -0.06 -3.33
C TYR A 187 -11.81 0.97 -2.86
N CYS A 188 -12.69 0.56 -1.93
CA CYS A 188 -13.63 1.43 -1.24
C CYS A 188 -13.15 1.62 0.20
N LEU A 189 -12.80 2.87 0.55
CA LEU A 189 -12.39 3.20 1.90
C LEU A 189 -13.56 3.85 2.65
N MET A 190 -13.80 3.37 3.85
CA MET A 190 -14.85 3.87 4.74
C MET A 190 -14.20 4.15 6.09
N SER A 191 -13.97 5.43 6.37
CA SER A 191 -13.39 5.90 7.62
C SER A 191 -14.44 6.68 8.40
N VAL A 192 -14.45 6.52 9.72
CA VAL A 192 -15.19 7.41 10.61
C VAL A 192 -14.27 8.55 11.09
N GLU A 193 -14.87 9.60 11.64
CA GLU A 193 -14.13 10.72 12.24
C GLU A 193 -13.13 10.22 13.30
N GLY A 194 -11.92 10.80 13.29
CA GLY A 194 -10.83 10.45 14.20
C GLY A 194 -9.95 9.27 13.76
N CYS A 195 -10.31 8.55 12.69
CA CYS A 195 -9.47 7.46 12.18
C CYS A 195 -8.08 7.95 11.76
N TYR A 196 -7.06 7.19 12.16
CA TYR A 196 -5.66 7.40 11.80
C TYR A 196 -5.07 6.09 11.27
N THR A 197 -4.34 6.17 10.17
CA THR A 197 -3.53 5.09 9.63
C THR A 197 -2.09 5.58 9.66
N ASP A 198 -1.22 4.85 10.35
CA ASP A 198 0.16 5.26 10.56
C ASP A 198 0.96 5.31 9.23
N PHE A 199 2.13 5.94 9.27
CA PHE A 199 2.99 6.05 8.09
C PHE A 199 3.30 4.67 7.48
N HIS A 200 3.05 4.54 6.18
CA HIS A 200 3.32 3.33 5.42
C HIS A 200 3.70 3.68 3.99
N ILE A 201 4.29 2.70 3.31
CA ILE A 201 4.43 2.69 1.86
C ILE A 201 3.39 1.69 1.35
N ASP A 202 2.63 2.05 0.33
CA ASP A 202 1.66 1.14 -0.26
C ASP A 202 2.35 -0.11 -0.83
N PHE A 203 1.71 -1.26 -0.64
CA PHE A 203 2.26 -2.56 -1.03
C PHE A 203 2.69 -2.58 -2.49
N GLY A 204 3.84 -3.16 -2.80
CA GLY A 204 4.32 -3.24 -4.19
C GLY A 204 4.91 -1.94 -4.71
N GLY A 205 5.15 -0.95 -3.85
CA GLY A 205 5.59 0.39 -4.25
C GLY A 205 4.59 1.04 -5.20
N THR A 206 3.30 0.68 -5.05
CA THR A 206 2.28 1.03 -6.02
C THR A 206 1.98 2.52 -5.99
N SER A 207 1.76 3.10 -7.17
CA SER A 207 1.13 4.42 -7.25
C SER A 207 -0.36 4.27 -6.98
N VAL A 208 -0.92 5.15 -6.15
CA VAL A 208 -2.34 5.15 -5.79
C VAL A 208 -3.08 6.33 -6.38
N TRP A 209 -4.34 6.10 -6.73
CA TRP A 209 -5.29 7.15 -7.07
C TRP A 209 -6.38 7.18 -6.00
N TYR A 210 -6.68 8.37 -5.49
CA TYR A 210 -7.70 8.59 -4.44
C TYR A 210 -8.75 9.59 -4.90
N HIS A 211 -10.02 9.27 -4.67
CA HIS A 211 -11.13 10.20 -4.84
C HIS A 211 -11.94 10.29 -3.56
N ILE A 212 -12.12 11.51 -3.05
CA ILE A 212 -12.95 11.76 -1.86
C ILE A 212 -14.40 11.95 -2.32
N LEU A 213 -15.20 10.89 -2.21
CA LEU A 213 -16.64 10.96 -2.55
C LEU A 213 -17.41 11.78 -1.50
N LYS A 214 -17.09 11.58 -0.21
CA LYS A 214 -17.71 12.27 0.92
C LYS A 214 -16.74 12.42 2.08
N GLY A 215 -16.75 13.57 2.75
CA GLY A 215 -15.89 13.88 3.88
C GLY A 215 -14.53 14.45 3.45
N SER A 216 -13.48 14.15 4.21
CA SER A 216 -12.13 14.64 3.96
C SER A 216 -11.08 13.70 4.54
N LYS A 217 -9.84 13.78 4.04
CA LYS A 217 -8.66 13.13 4.62
C LYS A 217 -7.51 14.13 4.71
N VAL A 218 -6.68 13.97 5.72
CA VAL A 218 -5.39 14.67 5.87
C VAL A 218 -4.29 13.66 5.60
N PHE A 219 -3.35 14.01 4.71
CA PHE A 219 -2.20 13.18 4.39
C PHE A 219 -0.93 13.89 4.84
N TRP A 220 -0.04 13.14 5.50
CA TRP A 220 1.36 13.53 5.68
C TRP A 220 2.20 12.76 4.69
N LEU A 221 2.94 13.49 3.86
CA LEU A 221 3.79 12.92 2.83
C LEU A 221 5.24 12.99 3.31
N GLN A 222 5.79 11.85 3.70
CA GLN A 222 7.16 11.72 4.17
C GLN A 222 8.01 11.04 3.10
N LEU A 223 9.08 11.70 2.66
CA LEU A 223 10.13 11.05 1.88
C LEU A 223 11.12 10.39 2.83
N LEU A 224 11.72 9.26 2.45
CA LEU A 224 12.62 8.45 3.29
C LEU A 224 13.76 9.31 3.88
N ILE A 225 13.58 9.69 5.14
CA ILE A 225 14.38 10.65 5.89
C ILE A 225 15.04 10.05 7.16
N PRO A 226 14.61 8.91 7.78
CA PRO A 226 15.25 8.43 9.02
C PRO A 226 16.77 8.21 8.94
N LYS A 227 17.27 7.60 7.85
CA LYS A 227 18.72 7.46 7.60
C LYS A 227 19.42 8.80 7.35
N ILE A 228 18.71 9.77 6.75
CA ILE A 228 19.24 11.12 6.52
C ILE A 228 19.34 11.88 7.85
N LEU A 229 18.47 11.64 8.83
CA LEU A 229 18.44 12.37 10.11
C LEU A 229 19.33 11.78 11.21
N GLY A 230 19.89 10.58 11.00
CA GLY A 230 20.66 9.89 12.03
C GLY A 230 19.85 9.66 13.31
N ALA A 231 18.55 9.41 13.16
CA ALA A 231 17.67 9.03 14.26
C ALA A 231 17.71 7.51 14.40
N ASP A 232 17.99 7.03 15.61
CA ASP A 232 18.02 5.60 15.90
C ASP A 232 16.59 5.03 15.87
N VAL A 233 16.41 3.95 15.13
CA VAL A 233 15.16 3.17 15.15
C VAL A 233 15.18 2.32 16.43
N PRO A 234 14.13 2.33 17.26
CA PRO A 234 14.05 1.45 18.43
C PRO A 234 14.31 -0.01 18.04
N GLN A 235 15.17 -0.70 18.79
CA GLN A 235 15.66 -2.03 18.44
C GLN A 235 14.54 -3.08 18.36
N ASP A 236 13.60 -3.01 19.30
CA ASP A 236 12.38 -3.82 19.32
C ASP A 236 11.56 -3.70 18.03
N LYS A 237 11.39 -2.48 17.52
CA LYS A 237 10.69 -2.23 16.25
C LYS A 237 11.46 -2.78 15.05
N LEU A 238 12.78 -2.68 15.09
CA LEU A 238 13.64 -3.22 14.04
C LEU A 238 13.56 -4.75 14.01
N ASP A 239 13.66 -5.39 15.18
CA ASP A 239 13.61 -6.85 15.30
C ASP A 239 12.26 -7.40 14.81
N ALA A 240 11.14 -6.79 15.22
CA ALA A 240 9.81 -7.16 14.74
C ALA A 240 9.68 -7.00 13.21
N ALA A 241 10.14 -5.88 12.64
CA ALA A 241 10.11 -5.66 11.20
C ALA A 241 10.97 -6.67 10.43
N LEU A 242 12.10 -7.09 10.99
CA LEU A 242 12.97 -8.12 10.39
C LEU A 242 12.32 -9.51 10.48
N GLU A 243 11.60 -9.83 11.55
CA GLU A 243 10.84 -11.06 11.67
C GLU A 243 9.73 -11.14 10.61
N ASP A 244 8.94 -10.07 10.46
CA ASP A 244 7.88 -9.96 9.45
C ASP A 244 8.42 -10.07 8.02
N LEU A 245 9.55 -9.40 7.75
CA LEU A 245 10.24 -9.49 6.47
C LEU A 245 10.65 -10.93 6.18
N ASN A 246 11.25 -11.62 7.16
CA ASN A 246 11.68 -13.01 7.00
C ASN A 246 10.50 -13.97 6.77
N ALA A 247 9.38 -13.77 7.45
CA ALA A 247 8.16 -14.54 7.23
C ALA A 247 7.62 -14.32 5.81
N SER A 248 7.60 -13.06 5.34
CA SER A 248 7.14 -12.69 4.00
C SER A 248 8.02 -13.27 2.88
N LEU A 249 9.35 -13.22 3.05
CA LEU A 249 10.29 -13.83 2.10
C LEU A 249 10.14 -15.35 2.04
N THR A 250 9.91 -16.00 3.18
CA THR A 250 9.63 -17.44 3.24
C THR A 250 8.33 -17.77 2.51
N LEU A 251 7.29 -16.94 2.64
CA LEU A 251 6.05 -17.10 1.88
C LEU A 251 6.28 -16.96 0.37
N LEU A 252 7.09 -15.98 -0.06
CA LEU A 252 7.46 -15.80 -1.46
C LEU A 252 8.14 -17.05 -2.02
N GLU A 253 9.12 -17.59 -1.30
CA GLU A 253 9.83 -18.81 -1.67
C GLU A 253 8.90 -20.03 -1.72
N ASP A 254 8.13 -20.28 -0.66
CA ASP A 254 7.39 -21.53 -0.48
C ASP A 254 6.03 -21.56 -1.20
N LYS A 255 5.43 -20.40 -1.48
CA LYS A 255 4.08 -20.32 -2.07
C LYS A 255 4.05 -19.79 -3.48
N PHE A 256 4.94 -18.87 -3.83
CA PHE A 256 4.89 -18.21 -5.13
C PHE A 256 5.93 -18.78 -6.07
N ILE A 257 7.22 -18.71 -5.70
CA ILE A 257 8.33 -19.25 -6.50
C ILE A 257 8.26 -20.79 -6.52
N GLN A 258 8.15 -21.41 -5.35
CA GLN A 258 8.15 -22.86 -5.18
C GLN A 258 9.39 -23.50 -5.84
N ASP A 259 9.17 -24.38 -6.81
CA ASP A 259 10.20 -25.03 -7.61
C ASP A 259 10.19 -24.56 -9.07
N LYS A 260 9.47 -23.46 -9.37
CA LYS A 260 9.40 -22.85 -10.70
C LYS A 260 10.55 -21.85 -10.90
N PRO A 261 11.00 -21.62 -12.13
CA PRO A 261 12.02 -20.62 -12.39
C PRO A 261 11.52 -19.18 -12.13
N PHE A 262 10.25 -18.90 -12.39
CA PHE A 262 9.59 -17.59 -12.18
C PHE A 262 8.25 -17.76 -11.43
N ILE A 263 7.73 -16.67 -10.85
CA ILE A 263 6.55 -16.71 -9.97
C ILE A 263 5.33 -17.34 -10.65
N ALA A 264 5.09 -16.99 -11.92
CA ALA A 264 3.92 -17.46 -12.66
C ALA A 264 4.19 -18.69 -13.55
N GLY A 265 5.41 -19.22 -13.61
CA GLY A 265 5.73 -20.39 -14.44
C GLY A 265 7.16 -20.38 -14.99
N ASP A 266 7.30 -20.80 -16.24
CA ASP A 266 8.61 -21.02 -16.88
C ASP A 266 9.23 -19.76 -17.52
N HIS A 267 8.44 -18.69 -17.64
CA HIS A 267 8.84 -17.43 -18.25
C HIS A 267 8.68 -16.28 -17.27
N ILE A 268 9.53 -15.26 -17.42
CA ILE A 268 9.40 -14.02 -16.65
C ILE A 268 8.04 -13.39 -16.93
N THR A 269 7.40 -12.91 -15.86
CA THR A 269 6.12 -12.21 -15.95
C THR A 269 6.14 -10.93 -15.14
N LEU A 270 5.05 -10.18 -15.25
CA LEU A 270 4.81 -9.02 -14.39
C LEU A 270 4.94 -9.34 -12.89
N ALA A 271 4.54 -10.54 -12.46
CA ALA A 271 4.62 -10.93 -11.06
C ALA A 271 6.06 -10.87 -10.55
N ASP A 272 7.03 -11.28 -11.39
CA ASP A 272 8.45 -11.24 -11.07
C ASP A 272 8.98 -9.81 -10.98
N LEU A 273 8.57 -8.95 -11.93
CA LEU A 273 8.95 -7.53 -11.93
C LEU A 273 8.43 -6.79 -10.70
N VAL A 274 7.18 -7.03 -10.30
CA VAL A 274 6.60 -6.43 -9.09
C VAL A 274 7.26 -6.98 -7.83
N ALA A 275 7.51 -8.28 -7.76
CA ALA A 275 8.13 -8.87 -6.59
C ALA A 275 9.58 -8.40 -6.42
N ILE A 276 10.37 -8.29 -7.49
CA ILE A 276 11.79 -7.99 -7.36
C ILE A 276 12.04 -6.57 -6.88
N VAL A 277 11.24 -5.59 -7.34
CA VAL A 277 11.37 -4.20 -6.88
C VAL A 277 11.07 -4.04 -5.39
N GLU A 278 10.19 -4.89 -4.84
CA GLU A 278 9.88 -4.93 -3.41
C GLU A 278 10.99 -5.61 -2.61
N VAL A 279 11.43 -6.79 -3.07
CA VAL A 279 12.48 -7.56 -2.38
C VAL A 279 13.80 -6.78 -2.34
N MET A 280 14.06 -5.90 -3.32
CA MET A 280 15.25 -5.05 -3.32
C MET A 280 15.19 -3.89 -2.32
N GLN A 281 14.02 -3.45 -1.82
CA GLN A 281 13.92 -2.26 -0.94
C GLN A 281 14.80 -2.35 0.33
N PRO A 282 14.80 -3.48 1.08
CA PRO A 282 15.62 -3.59 2.31
C PRO A 282 17.13 -3.53 2.04
N VAL A 283 17.58 -3.81 0.81
CA VAL A 283 19.01 -3.68 0.43
C VAL A 283 19.48 -2.22 0.57
N GLY A 284 18.63 -1.24 0.23
CA GLY A 284 18.93 0.18 0.45
C GLY A 284 19.01 0.55 1.94
N ALA A 285 18.33 -0.21 2.79
CA ALA A 285 18.46 -0.14 4.24
C ALA A 285 19.73 -0.83 4.76
N GLY A 286 20.43 -1.61 3.94
CA GLY A 286 21.61 -2.38 4.32
C GLY A 286 21.32 -3.78 4.82
N VAL A 287 20.10 -4.27 4.61
CA VAL A 287 19.69 -5.63 4.94
C VAL A 287 19.81 -6.45 3.66
N ASP A 288 20.78 -7.36 3.61
CA ASP A 288 20.89 -8.31 2.50
C ASP A 288 19.87 -9.43 2.69
N VAL A 289 18.74 -9.31 2.00
CA VAL A 289 17.64 -10.28 2.06
C VAL A 289 17.92 -11.57 1.29
N PHE A 290 18.99 -11.60 0.49
CA PHE A 290 19.37 -12.76 -0.33
C PHE A 290 20.38 -13.67 0.39
N GLU A 291 21.07 -13.14 1.40
CA GLU A 291 22.00 -13.91 2.22
C GLU A 291 21.28 -15.11 2.88
N GLY A 292 21.85 -16.31 2.71
CA GLY A 292 21.25 -17.55 3.25
C GLY A 292 20.01 -18.08 2.51
N ARG A 293 19.48 -17.37 1.50
CA ARG A 293 18.26 -17.76 0.77
C ARG A 293 18.54 -18.18 -0.67
N ALA A 294 19.05 -19.40 -0.86
CA ALA A 294 19.49 -19.88 -2.18
C ALA A 294 18.39 -19.87 -3.26
N LYS A 295 17.13 -20.19 -2.91
CA LYS A 295 16.01 -20.16 -3.87
C LYS A 295 15.70 -18.73 -4.30
N LEU A 296 15.59 -17.81 -3.34
CA LEU A 296 15.36 -16.39 -3.60
C LEU A 296 16.48 -15.76 -4.45
N SER A 297 17.74 -16.04 -4.12
CA SER A 297 18.90 -15.55 -4.88
C SER A 297 18.88 -16.05 -6.32
N ALA A 298 18.66 -17.36 -6.52
CA ALA A 298 18.60 -17.92 -7.85
C ALA A 298 17.42 -17.35 -8.67
N TRP A 299 16.29 -17.05 -8.03
CA TRP A 299 15.17 -16.36 -8.68
C TRP A 299 15.54 -14.93 -9.09
N ARG A 300 16.13 -14.12 -8.19
CA ARG A 300 16.64 -12.77 -8.52
C ARG A 300 17.58 -12.82 -9.72
N ASP A 301 18.54 -13.73 -9.72
CA ASP A 301 19.55 -13.82 -10.79
C ASP A 301 18.89 -14.14 -12.14
N ARG A 302 17.87 -15.01 -12.16
CA ARG A 302 17.07 -15.27 -13.37
C ARG A 302 16.27 -14.05 -13.82
N VAL A 303 15.71 -13.29 -12.88
CA VAL A 303 14.98 -12.06 -13.18
C VAL A 303 15.93 -11.01 -13.76
N GLN A 304 17.09 -10.78 -13.14
CA GLN A 304 18.12 -9.87 -13.65
C GLN A 304 18.60 -10.30 -15.04
N ALA A 305 18.90 -11.59 -15.24
CA ALA A 305 19.33 -12.10 -16.54
C ALA A 305 18.26 -11.92 -17.64
N ALA A 306 16.98 -12.08 -17.30
CA ALA A 306 15.88 -11.90 -18.25
C ALA A 306 15.61 -10.44 -18.60
N ILE A 307 15.83 -9.51 -17.67
CA ILE A 307 15.67 -8.05 -17.89
C ILE A 307 16.90 -7.45 -18.58
N GLY A 308 18.09 -7.97 -18.26
CA GLY A 308 19.39 -7.37 -18.57
C GLY A 308 19.97 -6.65 -17.37
N GLU A 309 21.25 -6.91 -17.07
CA GLU A 309 21.98 -6.37 -15.91
C GLU A 309 21.98 -4.84 -15.87
N GLU A 310 22.25 -4.18 -17.01
CA GLU A 310 22.29 -2.72 -17.11
C GLU A 310 20.97 -2.07 -16.71
N LEU A 311 19.85 -2.59 -17.22
CA LEU A 311 18.52 -2.04 -16.90
C LEU A 311 18.10 -2.37 -15.46
N PHE A 312 18.47 -3.55 -14.95
CA PHE A 312 18.25 -3.92 -13.57
C PHE A 312 18.99 -2.96 -12.62
N ASP A 313 20.25 -2.67 -12.90
CA ASP A 313 21.06 -1.76 -12.10
C ASP A 313 20.59 -0.31 -12.21
N GLU A 314 20.17 0.14 -13.39
CA GLU A 314 19.56 1.46 -13.59
C GLU A 314 18.30 1.61 -12.72
N ALA A 315 17.39 0.63 -12.77
CA ALA A 315 16.14 0.64 -12.02
C ALA A 315 16.38 0.65 -10.50
N HIS A 316 17.41 -0.06 -10.02
CA HIS A 316 17.74 -0.15 -8.59
C HIS A 316 18.84 0.82 -8.16
N LYS A 317 19.31 1.73 -9.03
CA LYS A 317 20.44 2.63 -8.77
C LYS A 317 20.34 3.39 -7.45
N THR A 318 19.14 3.90 -7.13
CA THR A 318 18.92 4.64 -5.87
C THR A 318 19.02 3.74 -4.65
N ILE A 319 18.56 2.49 -4.74
CA ILE A 319 18.64 1.50 -3.66
C ILE A 319 20.08 1.07 -3.46
N LEU A 320 20.76 0.65 -4.54
CA LEU A 320 22.15 0.19 -4.51
C LEU A 320 23.11 1.30 -4.03
N GLY A 321 22.86 2.55 -4.43
CA GLY A 321 23.64 3.71 -4.00
C GLY A 321 23.20 4.33 -2.66
N ALA A 322 22.13 3.85 -2.02
CA ALA A 322 21.56 4.48 -0.84
C ALA A 322 22.54 4.54 0.33
N GLN A 323 23.23 3.43 0.61
CA GLN A 323 24.19 3.36 1.72
C GLN A 323 25.41 4.26 1.50
N GLU A 324 25.94 4.33 0.27
CA GLU A 324 27.05 5.22 -0.08
C GLU A 324 26.63 6.68 -0.02
N SER A 325 25.44 7.00 -0.53
CA SER A 325 24.88 8.36 -0.48
C SER A 325 24.72 8.86 0.95
N VAL A 326 24.32 7.99 1.88
CA VAL A 326 24.25 8.31 3.32
C VAL A 326 25.64 8.55 3.92
N LYS A 327 26.65 7.75 3.55
CA LYS A 327 28.04 7.95 4.01
C LYS A 327 28.66 9.25 3.49
N LEU A 328 28.27 9.68 2.28
CA LEU A 328 28.77 10.89 1.62
C LEU A 328 28.03 12.17 2.04
N MET A 329 26.92 12.07 2.77
CA MET A 329 26.24 13.24 3.34
C MET A 329 27.05 13.82 4.50
N ASP A 330 27.51 15.05 4.31
CA ASP A 330 28.31 15.79 5.28
C ASP A 330 27.52 16.04 6.58
N ALA A 331 27.97 15.42 7.68
CA ALA A 331 27.39 15.52 9.02
C ALA A 331 27.29 16.99 9.52
N SER A 332 28.14 17.90 9.01
CA SER A 332 28.15 19.31 9.39
C SER A 332 26.96 20.10 8.82
N LYS A 333 26.45 19.74 7.63
CA LYS A 333 25.22 20.33 7.07
C LYS A 333 23.98 19.85 7.82
N LEU A 334 24.03 18.64 8.33
CA LEU A 334 22.93 18.00 9.06
C LEU A 334 22.72 18.60 10.46
N GLN A 335 23.80 18.96 11.16
CA GLN A 335 23.74 19.64 12.47
C GLN A 335 22.99 20.97 12.43
N PHE A 336 23.02 21.69 11.30
CA PHE A 336 22.33 22.98 11.14
C PHE A 336 20.80 22.82 11.09
N PHE A 337 20.30 21.69 10.57
CA PHE A 337 18.87 21.39 10.50
C PHE A 337 18.37 20.58 11.70
N LYS A 338 19.27 19.92 12.44
CA LYS A 338 18.96 19.04 13.58
C LYS A 338 18.07 19.70 14.65
N PRO A 339 18.28 20.94 15.11
CA PRO A 339 17.42 21.57 16.12
C PRO A 339 16.03 21.96 15.57
N LYS A 340 15.95 22.30 14.28
CA LYS A 340 14.68 22.61 13.62
C LYS A 340 13.85 21.36 13.37
N ILE A 341 14.51 20.25 13.06
CA ILE A 341 13.90 18.94 12.78
C ILE A 341 13.57 18.18 14.07
N LEU A 342 14.37 18.24 15.13
CA LEU A 342 14.01 17.68 16.44
C LEU A 342 12.80 18.38 17.06
N LYS A 343 12.61 19.68 16.78
CA LYS A 343 11.36 20.41 17.08
C LYS A 343 10.16 19.96 16.23
N LEU A 344 10.33 19.17 15.18
CA LEU A 344 9.21 18.59 14.41
C LEU A 344 8.75 17.24 15.01
N PHE A 345 9.62 16.54 15.76
CA PHE A 345 9.37 15.22 16.32
C PHE A 345 9.12 15.19 17.84
N MET A 346 9.44 16.28 18.55
CA MET A 346 8.95 16.62 19.90
C MET A 346 7.89 17.71 19.79
#